data_AF-A0A971UKE7-F1
#
_entry.id   AF-A0A971UKE7-F1
#
_cell.length_a   1.000
_cell.length_b   1.000
_cell.length_c   1.000
_cell.angle_alpha   90.00
_cell.angle_beta   90.00
_cell.angle_gamma   90.00
#
_symmetry.space_group_name_H-M   'P 1'
#
loop_
_entity.id
_entity.type
_entity.pdbx_description
1 polymer ?
#
loop_
_entity_poly.entity_id
_entity_poly.type
_entity_poly.pdbx_seq_one_letter_code
_entity_poly.pdbx_strand_id
1 'polypeptide(L)'
;MMRYRTMLWATLGLLAATVLVGCAKESHVTFTINDDGSVDCALAYSMPRAMMEQQLKAMERFEQGMDEEDEEGDAGKAAPAGGQAPPPADAKPAPADGAPAPAEAAVPPPAPDAEAAARDAALAAKVRAMVEESGPQDELGDAQCAVKDVRVTADLVTVEMSIRFPDLGSFAAGSHKMFREIGVTQTLIDKDDAGNLRITLKTSGDRFDRAERKQARQMILVMQAKTTLTFVMPGRVVSSTLPTVEDRRASFQLDAAKPETLDAMEKLIDGDIVIVSEPGVLKLDGLPLDSLKRSQEEDGSSTGDLPVVDAVPGYRTEALGVTTTVWHVFPEGREFLQGHARSGDADTGGGQCRIQCRLFAPQTRRMMGIGKVRVTRAVDNLGRQIKLADQVPASDRYTQYYGHGEDRERAMKFDLSLPAPSRGAASLETVEGDVLVTSFASWKEHVIADPVADPAAEIDLGDLVPGAKLVVTKVVRPKGEEGERTRRVTVKLTGPRAVGDLRVKVRIEGMDDSQGQSYESSSSRRGGKTVTRMETIHYNAHGDEGIAPNAKCLLVIQAPADMKRERVRFFLEGIDLF
;
A
#
# COMPACT_ATOMS: atom_id res chain seq x y z
N MET A 1 1.37 20.37 -12.08
CA MET A 1 0.72 20.24 -10.76
C MET A 1 0.42 18.80 -10.32
N MET A 2 0.67 17.77 -11.14
CA MET A 2 0.44 16.35 -10.79
C MET A 2 1.46 15.72 -9.81
N ARG A 3 2.57 16.40 -9.48
CA ARG A 3 3.63 15.83 -8.61
C ARG A 3 3.46 16.13 -7.12
N TYR A 4 2.53 17.01 -6.74
CA TYR A 4 2.29 17.36 -5.34
C TYR A 4 1.14 16.57 -4.69
N ARG A 5 0.22 15.97 -5.48
CA ARG A 5 -0.93 15.21 -4.96
C ARG A 5 -0.58 13.78 -4.52
N THR A 6 0.39 13.13 -5.14
CA THR A 6 0.89 11.81 -4.71
C THR A 6 1.75 11.88 -3.45
N MET A 7 2.31 13.05 -3.13
CA MET A 7 3.11 13.26 -1.94
C MET A 7 2.25 13.50 -0.69
N LEU A 8 0.98 13.91 -0.84
CA LEU A 8 0.07 14.19 0.26
C LEU A 8 -0.80 12.97 0.68
N TRP A 9 -1.01 12.02 -0.22
CA TRP A 9 -1.61 10.72 0.14
C TRP A 9 -0.59 9.75 0.75
N ALA A 10 0.70 10.02 0.58
CA ALA A 10 1.77 9.37 1.35
C ALA A 10 1.81 9.82 2.83
N THR A 11 1.03 10.83 3.21
CA THR A 11 0.90 11.30 4.61
C THR A 11 -0.34 10.75 5.34
N LEU A 12 -1.23 9.99 4.68
CA LEU A 12 -2.42 9.39 5.31
C LEU A 12 -2.28 7.90 5.68
N GLY A 13 -1.11 7.29 5.48
CA GLY A 13 -0.75 5.98 6.06
C GLY A 13 -0.22 6.09 7.50
N LEU A 14 -0.84 6.94 8.32
CA LEU A 14 -0.26 7.52 9.54
C LEU A 14 -0.11 6.55 10.73
N LEU A 15 -0.56 5.29 10.60
CA LEU A 15 -0.53 4.29 11.68
C LEU A 15 0.41 3.10 11.45
N ALA A 16 0.75 2.82 10.20
CA ALA A 16 1.80 1.86 9.83
C ALA A 16 3.17 2.55 9.68
N ALA A 17 3.18 3.83 9.25
CA ALA A 17 4.40 4.65 9.19
C ALA A 17 4.99 4.96 10.56
N THR A 18 4.17 4.97 11.61
CA THR A 18 4.55 5.32 12.99
C THR A 18 5.42 4.28 13.68
N VAL A 19 5.51 3.05 13.14
CA VAL A 19 6.27 1.99 13.81
C VAL A 19 7.79 2.11 13.57
N LEU A 20 8.30 2.72 12.48
CA LEU A 20 9.72 3.13 12.40
C LEU A 20 10.06 4.35 11.52
N VAL A 21 9.18 4.93 10.68
CA VAL A 21 9.62 5.90 9.63
C VAL A 21 8.83 7.22 9.51
N GLY A 22 7.68 7.41 10.17
CA GLY A 22 6.86 8.62 9.97
C GLY A 22 6.26 9.23 11.24
N CYS A 23 6.78 10.40 11.62
CA CYS A 23 6.12 11.47 12.39
C CYS A 23 6.01 11.40 13.93
N ALA A 24 6.38 10.32 14.60
CA ALA A 24 6.37 10.27 16.08
C ALA A 24 7.75 10.53 16.70
N LYS A 25 7.78 11.32 17.78
CA LYS A 25 8.97 11.53 18.62
C LYS A 25 9.21 10.32 19.51
N GLU A 26 8.14 9.74 20.06
CA GLU A 26 8.21 8.50 20.81
C GLU A 26 7.12 7.55 20.35
N SER A 27 7.43 6.25 20.20
CA SER A 27 6.44 5.22 19.89
C SER A 27 6.70 3.92 20.64
N HIS A 28 5.63 3.29 21.12
CA HIS A 28 5.66 2.03 21.83
C HIS A 28 4.60 1.10 21.24
N VAL A 29 5.04 -0.04 20.72
CA VAL A 29 4.18 -1.05 20.11
C VAL A 29 4.40 -2.36 20.84
N THR A 30 3.32 -2.93 21.35
CA THR A 30 3.35 -4.24 22.02
C THR A 30 2.31 -5.15 21.42
N PHE A 31 2.76 -6.23 20.78
CA PHE A 31 1.91 -7.32 20.34
C PHE A 31 1.91 -8.41 21.41
N THR A 32 0.72 -8.80 21.87
CA THR A 32 0.54 -9.87 22.86
C THR A 32 -0.30 -10.96 22.23
N ILE A 33 0.28 -12.16 22.14
CA ILE A 33 -0.43 -13.34 21.68
C ILE A 33 -0.99 -14.04 22.92
N ASN A 34 -2.31 -14.07 22.99
CA ASN A 34 -3.04 -14.63 24.10
C ASN A 34 -3.15 -16.15 24.00
N ASP A 35 -3.46 -16.80 25.12
CA ASP A 35 -3.59 -18.26 25.20
C ASP A 35 -4.75 -18.81 24.35
N ASP A 36 -5.73 -17.96 24.01
CA ASP A 36 -6.86 -18.28 23.12
C ASP A 36 -6.53 -18.13 21.63
N GLY A 37 -5.35 -17.63 21.29
CA GLY A 37 -4.89 -17.41 19.91
C GLY A 37 -5.26 -16.05 19.33
N SER A 38 -5.96 -15.20 20.09
CA SER A 38 -6.15 -13.80 19.74
C SER A 38 -4.85 -13.01 19.90
N VAL A 39 -4.72 -11.91 19.17
CA VAL A 39 -3.55 -11.02 19.25
C VAL A 39 -4.00 -9.62 19.61
N ASP A 40 -3.58 -9.13 20.77
CA ASP A 40 -3.80 -7.76 21.20
C ASP A 40 -2.56 -6.91 20.89
N CYS A 41 -2.73 -5.85 20.11
CA CYS A 41 -1.71 -4.85 19.84
C CYS A 41 -2.05 -3.58 20.63
N ALA A 42 -1.16 -3.18 21.54
CA ALA A 42 -1.18 -1.88 22.18
C ALA A 42 -0.19 -0.97 21.46
N LEU A 43 -0.67 0.18 20.99
CA LEU A 43 0.15 1.19 20.33
C LEU A 43 -0.01 2.51 21.08
N ALA A 44 1.11 3.12 21.45
CA ALA A 44 1.17 4.48 21.94
C ALA A 44 2.18 5.25 21.11
N TYR A 45 1.85 6.46 20.69
CA TYR A 45 2.81 7.35 20.04
C TYR A 45 2.62 8.79 20.48
N SER A 46 3.70 9.55 20.49
CA SER A 46 3.71 10.96 20.82
C SER A 46 4.33 11.78 19.68
N MET A 47 3.78 12.96 19.45
CA MET A 47 4.30 13.88 18.45
C MET A 47 4.27 15.33 18.93
N PRO A 48 5.14 16.21 18.38
CA PRO A 48 5.15 17.61 18.76
C PRO A 48 3.79 18.27 18.52
N ARG A 49 3.27 19.00 19.51
CA ARG A 49 1.96 19.65 19.44
C ARG A 49 1.80 20.53 18.20
N ALA A 50 2.80 21.35 17.90
CA ALA A 50 2.80 22.24 16.73
C ALA A 50 2.66 21.47 15.41
N MET A 51 3.26 20.28 15.31
CA MET A 51 3.15 19.44 14.13
C MET A 51 1.75 18.83 14.00
N MET A 52 1.15 18.36 15.11
CA MET A 52 -0.23 17.86 15.12
C MET A 52 -1.24 18.95 14.74
N GLU A 53 -1.11 20.15 15.31
CA GLU A 53 -1.98 21.28 14.99
C GLU A 53 -1.84 21.71 13.51
N GLN A 54 -0.62 21.67 12.97
CA GLN A 54 -0.38 21.94 11.55
C GLN A 54 -1.02 20.88 10.65
N GLN A 55 -0.96 19.59 11.03
CA GLN A 55 -1.60 18.50 10.28
C GLN A 55 -3.12 18.65 10.28
N LEU A 56 -3.73 18.89 11.45
CA LEU A 56 -5.17 19.13 11.56
C LEU A 56 -5.59 20.33 10.72
N LYS A 57 -4.84 21.44 10.78
CA LYS A 57 -5.14 22.63 9.97
C LYS A 57 -4.99 22.38 8.46
N ALA A 58 -4.04 21.55 8.05
CA ALA A 58 -3.88 21.17 6.65
C ALA A 58 -5.05 20.29 6.17
N MET A 59 -5.53 19.40 7.03
CA MET A 59 -6.70 18.55 6.77
C MET A 59 -7.99 19.37 6.71
N GLU A 60 -8.22 20.27 7.68
CA GLU A 60 -9.35 21.18 7.68
C GLU A 60 -9.37 22.07 6.43
N ARG A 61 -8.20 22.56 5.98
CA ARG A 61 -8.09 23.31 4.71
C ARG A 61 -8.33 22.45 3.48
N PHE A 62 -8.00 21.17 3.54
CA PHE A 62 -8.27 20.27 2.44
C PHE A 62 -9.77 19.97 2.34
N GLU A 63 -10.43 19.75 3.47
CA GLU A 63 -11.89 19.62 3.56
C GLU A 63 -12.58 20.91 3.12
N GLN A 64 -12.17 22.06 3.65
CA GLN A 64 -12.70 23.37 3.26
C GLN A 64 -12.40 23.73 1.80
N GLY A 65 -11.24 23.37 1.27
CA GLY A 65 -10.93 23.58 -0.15
C GLY A 65 -11.73 22.66 -1.08
N MET A 66 -12.22 21.52 -0.58
CA MET A 66 -13.23 20.74 -1.28
C MET A 66 -14.63 21.39 -1.18
N ASP A 67 -14.92 22.12 -0.10
CA ASP A 67 -16.21 22.81 0.11
C ASP A 67 -16.28 24.22 -0.52
N GLU A 68 -15.16 24.95 -0.65
CA GLU A 68 -15.09 26.31 -1.23
C GLU A 68 -14.99 26.27 -2.77
N GLU A 69 -14.39 25.23 -3.36
CA GLU A 69 -14.50 24.96 -4.81
C GLU A 69 -15.97 24.66 -5.20
N ASP A 70 -16.84 24.27 -4.25
CA ASP A 70 -18.28 24.13 -4.45
C ASP A 70 -19.07 25.46 -4.30
N GLU A 71 -18.46 26.56 -3.79
CA GLU A 71 -19.13 27.86 -3.57
C GLU A 71 -18.69 28.99 -4.53
N GLU A 72 -17.50 28.95 -5.16
CA GLU A 72 -17.02 30.01 -6.08
C GLU A 72 -17.49 29.88 -7.55
N GLY A 73 -18.69 29.32 -7.77
CA GLY A 73 -19.37 29.28 -9.07
C GLY A 73 -20.17 30.54 -9.43
N ASP A 74 -20.24 31.57 -8.58
CA ASP A 74 -21.02 32.78 -8.88
C ASP A 74 -20.41 34.04 -8.25
N ALA A 75 -19.52 34.70 -8.99
CA ALA A 75 -19.45 36.15 -9.20
C ALA A 75 -18.03 36.61 -9.54
N GLY A 76 -17.83 36.97 -10.81
CA GLY A 76 -16.60 37.65 -11.23
C GLY A 76 -16.42 39.00 -10.54
N LYS A 77 -15.22 39.25 -10.00
CA LYS A 77 -14.65 40.60 -9.94
C LYS A 77 -13.12 40.61 -9.78
N ALA A 78 -12.54 41.62 -10.41
CA ALA A 78 -11.14 41.77 -10.77
C ALA A 78 -10.19 42.04 -9.59
N ALA A 79 -8.92 41.67 -9.83
CA ALA A 79 -7.75 41.99 -9.02
C ALA A 79 -7.55 43.51 -8.79
N PRO A 80 -6.72 43.87 -7.79
CA PRO A 80 -5.49 44.54 -8.19
C PRO A 80 -4.23 44.08 -7.44
N ALA A 81 -3.11 44.46 -8.06
CA ALA A 81 -1.74 44.08 -7.79
C ALA A 81 -1.05 44.84 -6.63
N GLY A 82 0.06 44.25 -6.15
CA GLY A 82 1.25 44.98 -5.71
C GLY A 82 1.44 45.12 -4.20
N GLY A 83 2.47 44.46 -3.65
CA GLY A 83 2.97 44.70 -2.30
C GLY A 83 4.20 43.86 -1.96
N GLN A 84 5.39 44.44 -2.13
CA GLN A 84 6.70 43.88 -1.78
C GLN A 84 6.83 43.55 -0.28
N ALA A 85 7.49 42.42 0.00
CA ALA A 85 7.95 42.04 1.33
C ALA A 85 9.16 42.90 1.79
N PRO A 86 9.26 43.31 3.06
CA PRO A 86 10.48 43.87 3.61
C PRO A 86 11.44 42.77 4.15
N PRO A 87 12.77 42.98 4.09
CA PRO A 87 13.80 42.03 4.51
C PRO A 87 14.03 42.00 6.04
N PRO A 88 14.77 41.00 6.57
CA PRO A 88 14.94 40.81 8.01
C PRO A 88 15.96 41.78 8.61
N ALA A 89 15.70 42.24 9.83
CA ALA A 89 16.61 43.09 10.60
C ALA A 89 17.54 42.24 11.48
N ASP A 90 18.82 42.57 11.40
CA ASP A 90 19.96 41.98 12.09
C ASP A 90 19.89 42.06 13.62
N ALA A 91 20.47 41.03 14.23
CA ALA A 91 20.78 40.93 15.64
C ALA A 91 21.89 41.92 16.06
N LYS A 92 21.84 42.37 17.32
CA LYS A 92 23.02 42.89 18.03
C LYS A 92 23.04 42.43 19.50
N PRO A 93 24.21 42.08 20.07
CA PRO A 93 24.32 41.31 21.32
C PRO A 93 24.69 42.17 22.54
N ALA A 94 24.46 41.64 23.76
CA ALA A 94 25.17 42.00 25.00
C ALA A 94 24.89 40.94 26.10
N PRO A 95 25.59 40.92 27.26
CA PRO A 95 26.71 40.01 27.54
C PRO A 95 26.52 39.12 28.79
N ALA A 96 27.50 38.23 29.00
CA ALA A 96 27.69 37.42 30.19
C ALA A 96 28.11 38.26 31.43
N ASP A 97 27.59 37.94 32.62
CA ASP A 97 28.33 37.27 33.72
C ASP A 97 27.60 37.35 35.08
N GLY A 98 27.55 36.20 35.78
CA GLY A 98 27.90 36.08 37.21
C GLY A 98 26.90 36.46 38.33
N ALA A 99 26.06 35.49 38.74
CA ALA A 99 25.71 34.98 40.09
C ALA A 99 25.83 35.84 41.40
N PRO A 100 25.23 35.43 42.56
CA PRO A 100 24.11 34.51 42.84
C PRO A 100 22.98 35.10 43.73
N ALA A 101 21.90 34.32 43.86
CA ALA A 101 20.66 34.60 44.58
C ALA A 101 20.76 34.67 46.12
N PRO A 102 19.71 35.22 46.78
CA PRO A 102 19.16 34.64 47.99
C PRO A 102 17.76 34.07 47.77
N ALA A 103 17.50 32.96 48.47
CA ALA A 103 16.27 32.19 48.43
C ALA A 103 15.04 32.99 48.90
N GLU A 104 13.96 32.93 48.12
CA GLU A 104 12.63 33.35 48.55
C GLU A 104 11.60 32.28 48.18
N ALA A 105 10.58 32.20 49.03
CA ALA A 105 9.78 31.03 49.34
C ALA A 105 9.03 30.40 48.15
N ALA A 106 8.87 29.08 48.24
CA ALA A 106 8.02 28.28 47.37
C ALA A 106 6.57 28.80 47.37
N VAL A 107 6.20 29.47 46.28
CA VAL A 107 4.80 29.69 45.91
C VAL A 107 4.30 28.39 45.27
N PRO A 108 3.18 27.80 45.72
CA PRO A 108 2.61 26.62 45.09
C PRO A 108 2.21 26.95 43.63
N PRO A 109 2.33 26.01 42.69
CA PRO A 109 2.04 26.28 41.29
C PRO A 109 0.59 26.77 41.12
N PRO A 110 0.34 27.82 40.32
CA PRO A 110 -1.02 28.28 40.05
C PRO A 110 -1.82 27.17 39.37
N ALA A 111 -3.10 27.07 39.73
CA ALA A 111 -4.05 26.17 39.11
C ALA A 111 -4.05 26.36 37.58
N PRO A 112 -4.22 25.29 36.78
CA PRO A 112 -4.17 25.39 35.33
C PRO A 112 -5.26 26.36 34.86
N ASP A 113 -4.86 27.35 34.07
CA ASP A 113 -5.77 28.29 33.40
C ASP A 113 -6.87 27.50 32.68
N ALA A 114 -8.12 27.67 33.11
CA ALA A 114 -9.26 26.91 32.61
C ALA A 114 -9.42 27.03 31.08
N GLU A 115 -8.94 28.13 30.48
CA GLU A 115 -8.92 28.35 29.04
C GLU A 115 -7.89 27.47 28.32
N ALA A 116 -6.71 27.25 28.90
CA ALA A 116 -5.70 26.35 28.35
C ALA A 116 -6.19 24.90 28.38
N ALA A 117 -6.80 24.48 29.50
CA ALA A 117 -7.39 23.15 29.63
C ALA A 117 -8.54 22.91 28.63
N ALA A 118 -9.36 23.93 28.35
CA ALA A 118 -10.43 23.84 27.35
C ALA A 118 -9.87 23.73 25.91
N ARG A 119 -8.81 24.46 25.58
CA ARG A 119 -8.13 24.36 24.27
C ARG A 119 -7.49 22.98 24.08
N ASP A 120 -6.85 22.46 25.12
CA ASP A 120 -6.22 21.13 25.08
C ASP A 120 -7.26 20.02 24.95
N ALA A 121 -8.41 20.14 25.65
CA ALA A 121 -9.52 19.21 25.51
C ALA A 121 -10.15 19.25 24.09
N ALA A 122 -10.28 20.44 23.50
CA ALA A 122 -10.75 20.58 22.13
C ALA A 122 -9.78 19.96 21.10
N LEU A 123 -8.47 20.17 21.29
CA LEU A 123 -7.44 19.54 20.46
C LEU A 123 -7.47 18.01 20.60
N ALA A 124 -7.56 17.49 21.83
CA ALA A 124 -7.65 16.06 22.08
C ALA A 124 -8.89 15.44 21.41
N ALA A 125 -10.03 16.12 21.45
CA ALA A 125 -11.26 15.68 20.78
C ALA A 125 -11.11 15.63 19.25
N LYS A 126 -10.49 16.66 18.64
CA LYS A 126 -10.22 16.69 17.19
C LYS A 126 -9.27 15.57 16.77
N VAL A 127 -8.18 15.37 17.52
CA VAL A 127 -7.22 14.29 17.27
C VAL A 127 -7.89 12.93 17.39
N ARG A 128 -8.75 12.72 18.40
CA ARG A 128 -9.50 11.47 18.54
C ARG A 128 -10.41 11.23 17.33
N ALA A 129 -11.20 12.22 16.92
CA ALA A 129 -12.08 12.12 15.77
C ALA A 129 -11.30 11.78 14.49
N MET A 130 -10.17 12.47 14.24
CA MET A 130 -9.28 12.18 13.11
C MET A 130 -8.79 10.73 13.13
N VAL A 131 -8.35 10.22 14.27
CA VAL A 131 -7.82 8.84 14.39
C VAL A 131 -8.93 7.79 14.30
N GLU A 132 -10.14 8.09 14.76
CA GLU A 132 -11.29 7.20 14.63
C GLU A 132 -11.83 7.16 13.19
N GLU A 133 -11.85 8.30 12.49
CA GLU A 133 -12.30 8.42 11.10
C GLU A 133 -11.28 7.90 10.09
N SER A 134 -10.00 8.19 10.30
CA SER A 134 -8.88 7.72 9.47
C SER A 134 -8.24 6.43 9.99
N GLY A 135 -8.90 5.77 10.95
CA GLY A 135 -8.36 4.60 11.64
C GLY A 135 -8.16 3.42 10.69
N PRO A 136 -7.24 2.49 11.01
CA PRO A 136 -6.92 1.37 10.14
C PRO A 136 -8.02 0.28 10.11
N GLN A 137 -9.24 0.59 10.56
CA GLN A 137 -10.38 -0.33 10.60
C GLN A 137 -10.71 -0.89 9.21
N ASP A 138 -10.64 -0.05 8.17
CA ASP A 138 -10.89 -0.50 6.80
C ASP A 138 -9.73 -1.33 6.24
N GLU A 139 -8.50 -1.10 6.71
CA GLU A 139 -7.32 -1.75 6.16
C GLU A 139 -6.98 -3.08 6.85
N LEU A 140 -7.28 -3.27 8.14
CA LEU A 140 -6.83 -4.42 8.95
C LEU A 140 -7.81 -5.61 8.97
N GLY A 141 -8.84 -5.61 8.12
CA GLY A 141 -9.78 -6.72 7.99
C GLY A 141 -10.66 -6.90 9.22
N ASP A 142 -10.59 -8.07 9.87
CA ASP A 142 -11.43 -8.39 11.05
C ASP A 142 -10.90 -7.79 12.37
N ALA A 143 -9.88 -6.94 12.32
CA ALA A 143 -9.28 -6.34 13.49
C ALA A 143 -10.17 -5.26 14.11
N GLN A 144 -10.36 -5.30 15.42
CA GLN A 144 -11.08 -4.26 16.16
C GLN A 144 -10.10 -3.19 16.65
N CYS A 145 -10.23 -1.97 16.13
CA CYS A 145 -9.41 -0.83 16.54
C CYS A 145 -10.20 0.09 17.46
N ALA A 146 -9.58 0.56 18.54
CA ALA A 146 -10.15 1.54 19.46
C ALA A 146 -9.07 2.51 19.97
N VAL A 147 -9.40 3.80 19.99
CA VAL A 147 -8.59 4.82 20.67
C VAL A 147 -8.86 4.73 22.16
N LYS A 148 -7.81 4.50 22.95
CA LYS A 148 -7.90 4.39 24.42
C LYS A 148 -7.82 5.75 25.08
N ASP A 149 -6.84 6.54 24.68
CA ASP A 149 -6.57 7.84 25.30
C ASP A 149 -5.90 8.80 24.31
N VAL A 150 -6.15 10.09 24.49
CA VAL A 150 -5.46 11.17 23.78
C VAL A 150 -5.08 12.24 24.80
N ARG A 151 -3.78 12.36 25.08
CA ARG A 151 -3.24 13.32 26.04
C ARG A 151 -2.55 14.46 25.31
N VAL A 152 -2.92 15.68 25.64
CA VAL A 152 -2.31 16.90 25.11
C VAL A 152 -1.56 17.58 26.26
N THR A 153 -0.31 17.94 26.01
CA THR A 153 0.49 18.79 26.90
C THR A 153 0.89 20.06 26.14
N ALA A 154 1.68 20.93 26.79
CA ALA A 154 2.18 22.15 26.15
C ALA A 154 2.96 21.83 24.85
N ASP A 155 3.74 20.75 24.84
CA ASP A 155 4.70 20.47 23.77
C ASP A 155 4.38 19.20 22.96
N LEU A 156 3.54 18.31 23.48
CA LEU A 156 3.31 16.97 22.92
C LEU A 156 1.84 16.59 22.89
N VAL A 157 1.47 15.85 21.85
CA VAL A 157 0.21 15.11 21.77
C VAL A 157 0.55 13.63 21.77
N THR A 158 -0.01 12.88 22.70
CA THR A 158 0.15 11.43 22.84
C THR A 158 -1.17 10.75 22.54
N VAL A 159 -1.14 9.74 21.67
CA VAL A 159 -2.30 8.93 21.31
C VAL A 159 -2.01 7.49 21.73
N GLU A 160 -2.91 6.91 22.50
CA GLU A 160 -2.90 5.49 22.89
C GLU A 160 -4.07 4.78 22.21
N MET A 161 -3.81 3.62 21.63
CA MET A 161 -4.82 2.80 20.97
C MET A 161 -4.59 1.31 21.17
N SER A 162 -5.64 0.55 20.94
CA SER A 162 -5.59 -0.90 20.88
C SER A 162 -6.18 -1.43 19.59
N ILE A 163 -5.53 -2.45 19.06
CA ILE A 163 -5.98 -3.22 17.91
C ILE A 163 -6.08 -4.67 18.37
N ARG A 164 -7.23 -5.30 18.21
CA ARG A 164 -7.44 -6.71 18.57
C ARG A 164 -7.71 -7.53 17.32
N PHE A 165 -6.87 -8.53 17.08
CA PHE A 165 -7.09 -9.57 16.07
C PHE A 165 -7.76 -10.77 16.74
N PRO A 166 -8.87 -11.30 16.18
CA PRO A 166 -9.62 -12.39 16.81
C PRO A 166 -8.83 -13.69 16.84
N ASP A 167 -7.93 -13.92 15.88
CA ASP A 167 -7.07 -15.09 15.81
C ASP A 167 -5.73 -14.79 15.09
N LEU A 168 -4.79 -15.74 15.17
CA LEU A 168 -3.48 -15.68 14.51
C LEU A 168 -3.56 -15.55 12.99
N GLY A 169 -4.63 -16.05 12.36
CA GLY A 169 -4.83 -15.94 10.92
C GLY A 169 -5.20 -14.52 10.51
N SER A 170 -6.13 -13.89 11.22
CA SER A 170 -6.45 -12.46 11.04
C SER A 170 -5.24 -11.59 11.33
N PHE A 171 -4.43 -11.93 12.33
CA PHE A 171 -3.16 -11.23 12.59
C PHE A 171 -2.21 -11.34 11.39
N ALA A 172 -1.91 -12.56 10.90
CA ALA A 172 -1.01 -12.74 9.75
C ALA A 172 -1.52 -12.00 8.48
N ALA A 173 -2.84 -11.98 8.27
CA ALA A 173 -3.45 -11.27 7.14
C ALA A 173 -3.39 -9.75 7.29
N GLY A 174 -3.54 -9.19 8.49
CA GLY A 174 -3.56 -7.74 8.72
C GLY A 174 -2.21 -7.12 9.05
N SER A 175 -1.33 -7.84 9.75
CA SER A 175 -0.09 -7.30 10.34
C SER A 175 0.90 -6.79 9.30
N HIS A 176 0.98 -7.41 8.11
CA HIS A 176 1.88 -6.95 7.06
C HIS A 176 1.56 -5.51 6.61
N LYS A 177 0.29 -5.08 6.71
CA LYS A 177 -0.09 -3.68 6.42
C LYS A 177 0.43 -2.73 7.48
N MET A 178 0.42 -3.14 8.75
CA MET A 178 1.03 -2.38 9.85
C MET A 178 2.55 -2.26 9.69
N PHE A 179 3.20 -3.30 9.17
CA PHE A 179 4.66 -3.34 9.01
C PHE A 179 5.14 -2.97 7.60
N ARG A 180 4.23 -2.55 6.71
CA ARG A 180 4.57 -2.26 5.30
C ARG A 180 5.63 -1.16 5.19
N GLU A 181 5.57 -0.16 6.04
CA GLU A 181 6.49 0.99 6.02
C GLU A 181 7.90 0.64 6.51
N ILE A 182 8.04 -0.49 7.19
CA ILE A 182 9.34 -1.01 7.63
C ILE A 182 9.87 -2.12 6.70
N GLY A 183 9.26 -2.24 5.51
CA GLY A 183 9.71 -3.18 4.48
C GLY A 183 9.23 -4.61 4.65
N VAL A 184 8.35 -4.88 5.62
CA VAL A 184 7.73 -6.21 5.76
C VAL A 184 6.74 -6.40 4.62
N THR A 185 6.92 -7.48 3.88
CA THR A 185 6.05 -7.87 2.76
C THR A 185 5.00 -8.88 3.20
N GLN A 186 5.36 -9.76 4.13
CA GLN A 186 4.52 -10.87 4.57
C GLN A 186 4.73 -11.17 6.06
N THR A 187 3.68 -11.62 6.74
CA THR A 187 3.78 -12.24 8.07
C THR A 187 3.41 -13.71 7.95
N LEU A 188 4.32 -14.60 8.35
CA LEU A 188 4.15 -16.03 8.37
C LEU A 188 4.05 -16.51 9.81
N ILE A 189 3.12 -17.43 10.07
CA ILE A 189 2.96 -18.07 11.36
C ILE A 189 2.86 -19.57 11.13
N ASP A 190 3.83 -20.33 11.65
CA ASP A 190 3.90 -21.77 11.49
C ASP A 190 4.56 -22.47 12.69
N LYS A 191 4.80 -23.77 12.55
CA LYS A 191 5.57 -24.58 13.48
C LYS A 191 7.01 -24.71 12.98
N ASP A 192 7.98 -24.60 13.89
CA ASP A 192 9.34 -25.07 13.61
C ASP A 192 9.41 -26.61 13.65
N ASP A 193 10.58 -27.16 13.31
CA ASP A 193 10.81 -28.61 13.28
C ASP A 193 10.68 -29.28 14.66
N ALA A 194 10.76 -28.50 15.74
CA ALA A 194 10.58 -28.96 17.12
C ALA A 194 9.13 -28.80 17.62
N GLY A 195 8.21 -28.29 16.79
CA GLY A 195 6.81 -28.06 17.13
C GLY A 195 6.54 -26.75 17.89
N ASN A 196 7.51 -25.85 17.98
CA ASN A 196 7.36 -24.53 18.58
C ASN A 196 6.61 -23.57 17.64
N LEU A 197 5.99 -22.54 18.20
CA LEU A 197 5.38 -21.46 17.42
C LEU A 197 6.49 -20.60 16.81
N ARG A 198 6.45 -20.40 15.49
CA ARG A 198 7.36 -19.53 14.76
C ARG A 198 6.58 -18.43 14.05
N ILE A 199 6.97 -17.19 14.30
CA ILE A 199 6.50 -16.00 13.59
C ILE A 199 7.65 -15.47 12.76
N THR A 200 7.41 -15.24 11.47
CA THR A 200 8.37 -14.66 10.55
C THR A 200 7.76 -13.45 9.87
N LEU A 201 8.30 -12.26 10.13
CA LEU A 201 8.02 -11.06 9.34
C LEU A 201 9.04 -11.06 8.20
N LYS A 202 8.58 -11.43 7.00
CA LYS A 202 9.40 -11.41 5.80
C LYS A 202 9.68 -9.98 5.41
N THR A 203 10.95 -9.61 5.34
CA THR A 203 11.35 -8.30 4.84
C THR A 203 11.80 -8.45 3.39
N SER A 204 11.42 -7.49 2.55
CA SER A 204 12.07 -7.34 1.24
C SER A 204 13.44 -6.71 1.49
N GLY A 205 14.46 -7.52 1.78
CA GLY A 205 15.83 -7.05 2.09
C GLY A 205 16.41 -6.07 1.05
N ASP A 206 15.86 -6.08 -0.17
CA ASP A 206 16.24 -5.22 -1.30
C ASP A 206 15.34 -3.99 -1.53
N ARG A 207 14.30 -3.77 -0.72
CA ARG A 207 13.33 -2.69 -0.97
C ARG A 207 13.90 -1.31 -0.71
N PHE A 208 14.70 -1.16 0.34
CA PHE A 208 15.31 0.12 0.65
C PHE A 208 16.71 0.19 0.08
N ASP A 209 16.90 1.01 -0.94
CA ASP A 209 18.24 1.31 -1.40
C ASP A 209 19.01 2.16 -0.36
N ARG A 210 20.32 2.28 -0.53
CA ARG A 210 21.18 3.03 0.41
C ARG A 210 20.75 4.49 0.58
N ALA A 211 20.16 5.12 -0.44
CA ALA A 211 19.71 6.51 -0.37
C ALA A 211 18.44 6.63 0.49
N GLU A 212 17.48 5.73 0.32
CA GLU A 212 16.28 5.64 1.16
C GLU A 212 16.62 5.33 2.62
N ARG A 213 17.56 4.40 2.86
CA ARG A 213 18.08 4.10 4.21
C ARG A 213 18.74 5.33 4.86
N LYS A 214 19.54 6.07 4.08
CA LYS A 214 20.17 7.32 4.55
C LYS A 214 19.12 8.38 4.88
N GLN A 215 18.08 8.51 4.07
CA GLN A 215 16.98 9.44 4.31
C GLN A 215 16.18 9.06 5.56
N ALA A 216 15.86 7.77 5.73
CA ALA A 216 15.18 7.26 6.92
C ALA A 216 16.02 7.49 8.18
N ARG A 217 17.31 7.17 8.15
CA ARG A 217 18.25 7.44 9.26
C ARG A 217 18.33 8.93 9.59
N GLN A 218 18.41 9.79 8.57
CA GLN A 218 18.43 11.24 8.77
C GLN A 218 17.11 11.73 9.39
N MET A 219 15.97 11.19 8.99
CA MET A 219 14.67 11.53 9.57
C MET A 219 14.60 11.13 11.04
N ILE A 220 15.03 9.91 11.38
CA ILE A 220 15.09 9.42 12.76
C ILE A 220 15.95 10.35 13.64
N LEU A 221 17.10 10.78 13.13
CA LEU A 221 18.01 11.70 13.84
C LEU A 221 17.38 13.09 14.03
N VAL A 222 16.78 13.66 12.98
CA VAL A 222 16.13 14.98 13.04
C VAL A 222 14.95 14.98 14.01
N MET A 223 14.16 13.90 14.01
CA MET A 223 13.01 13.75 14.90
C MET A 223 13.39 13.38 16.33
N GLN A 224 14.67 13.02 16.57
CA GLN A 224 15.13 12.44 17.84
C GLN A 224 14.25 11.26 18.27
N ALA A 225 13.89 10.41 17.30
CA ALA A 225 12.87 9.38 17.50
C ALA A 225 13.33 8.31 18.50
N LYS A 226 12.40 7.88 19.35
CA LYS A 226 12.55 6.75 20.25
C LYS A 226 11.43 5.76 20.00
N THR A 227 11.77 4.52 19.69
CA THR A 227 10.76 3.50 19.39
C THR A 227 11.03 2.22 20.14
N THR A 228 9.98 1.61 20.68
CA THR A 228 10.03 0.26 21.24
C THR A 228 9.03 -0.63 20.52
N LEU A 229 9.51 -1.73 19.97
CA LEU A 229 8.68 -2.82 19.44
C LEU A 229 8.84 -4.04 20.35
N THR A 230 7.73 -4.58 20.85
CA THR A 230 7.73 -5.74 21.74
C THR A 230 6.74 -6.78 21.26
N PHE A 231 7.16 -8.04 21.24
CA PHE A 231 6.32 -9.21 21.09
C PHE A 231 6.29 -9.98 22.41
N VAL A 232 5.09 -10.21 22.92
CA VAL A 232 4.82 -11.05 24.09
C VAL A 232 4.20 -12.34 23.58
N MET A 233 4.97 -13.42 23.68
CA MET A 233 4.65 -14.73 23.16
C MET A 233 3.83 -15.54 24.18
N PRO A 234 3.07 -16.56 23.72
CA PRO A 234 2.25 -17.40 24.60
C PRO A 234 3.09 -18.29 25.53
N GLY A 235 4.25 -18.76 25.05
CA GLY A 235 5.26 -19.46 25.83
C GLY A 235 6.61 -18.76 25.82
N ARG A 236 7.61 -19.39 26.42
CA ARG A 236 8.98 -18.86 26.49
C ARG A 236 9.58 -18.71 25.09
N VAL A 237 10.23 -17.59 24.83
CA VAL A 237 10.97 -17.35 23.58
C VAL A 237 12.21 -18.24 23.58
N VAL A 238 12.28 -19.11 22.56
CA VAL A 238 13.38 -20.04 22.34
C VAL A 238 14.49 -19.35 21.54
N SER A 239 14.10 -18.60 20.49
CA SER A 239 15.02 -17.80 19.69
C SER A 239 14.30 -16.59 19.10
N SER A 240 15.06 -15.52 18.83
CA SER A 240 14.53 -14.31 18.20
C SER A 240 15.66 -13.58 17.49
N THR A 241 15.36 -12.98 16.33
CA THR A 241 16.28 -12.06 15.65
C THR A 241 16.24 -10.65 16.24
N LEU A 242 15.21 -10.31 17.02
CA LEU A 242 15.17 -9.07 17.80
C LEU A 242 16.26 -9.09 18.90
N PRO A 243 16.92 -7.96 19.17
CA PRO A 243 18.14 -7.92 19.98
C PRO A 243 17.91 -8.16 21.47
N THR A 244 16.70 -7.98 21.98
CA THR A 244 16.39 -8.16 23.41
C THR A 244 15.39 -9.28 23.58
N VAL A 245 15.71 -10.28 24.42
CA VAL A 245 14.84 -11.41 24.73
C VAL A 245 14.81 -11.62 26.25
N GLU A 246 13.61 -11.63 26.81
CA GLU A 246 13.36 -11.83 28.25
C GLU A 246 12.15 -12.75 28.44
N ASP A 247 12.40 -14.00 28.84
CA ASP A 247 11.35 -15.00 29.08
C ASP A 247 10.36 -15.15 27.90
N ARG A 248 9.15 -14.59 28.02
CA ARG A 248 8.11 -14.59 26.96
C ARG A 248 8.21 -13.40 26.00
N ARG A 249 9.15 -12.49 26.21
CA ARG A 249 9.25 -11.21 25.47
C ARG A 249 10.43 -11.21 24.51
N ALA A 250 10.18 -10.73 23.30
CA ALA A 250 11.21 -10.38 22.32
C ALA A 250 10.98 -8.92 21.89
N SER A 251 12.01 -8.08 21.97
CA SER A 251 11.86 -6.64 21.73
C SER A 251 13.04 -6.01 21.02
N PHE A 252 12.75 -4.89 20.36
CA PHE A 252 13.70 -3.99 19.75
C PHE A 252 13.47 -2.58 20.28
N GLN A 253 14.56 -1.86 20.54
CA GLN A 253 14.54 -0.46 20.94
C GLN A 253 15.39 0.36 19.98
N LEU A 254 14.81 1.43 19.47
CA LEU A 254 15.45 2.48 18.71
C LEU A 254 15.54 3.73 19.59
N ASP A 255 16.73 4.32 19.68
CA ASP A 255 16.94 5.62 20.29
C ASP A 255 17.88 6.41 19.38
N ALA A 256 17.38 7.48 18.76
CA ALA A 256 18.18 8.31 17.86
C ALA A 256 19.46 8.88 18.50
N ALA A 257 19.51 8.99 19.83
CA ALA A 257 20.70 9.42 20.55
C ALA A 257 21.78 8.32 20.68
N LYS A 258 21.45 7.07 20.37
CA LYS A 258 22.28 5.88 20.56
C LYS A 258 22.61 5.22 19.21
N PRO A 259 23.81 5.46 18.66
CA PRO A 259 24.23 4.91 17.36
C PRO A 259 24.08 3.38 17.25
N GLU A 260 24.31 2.65 18.35
CA GLU A 260 24.19 1.20 18.42
C GLU A 260 22.76 0.70 18.12
N THR A 261 21.74 1.49 18.46
CA THR A 261 20.33 1.12 18.18
C THR A 261 19.94 1.40 16.72
N LEU A 262 20.57 2.40 16.09
CA LEU A 262 20.42 2.68 14.66
C LEU A 262 21.05 1.58 13.82
N ASP A 263 22.24 1.13 14.19
CA ASP A 263 22.92 0.04 13.48
C ASP A 263 22.19 -1.30 13.68
N ALA A 264 21.56 -1.52 14.84
CA ALA A 264 20.68 -2.67 15.07
C ALA A 264 19.41 -2.62 14.21
N MET A 265 18.81 -1.43 14.03
CA MET A 265 17.67 -1.22 13.12
C MET A 265 18.05 -1.56 11.68
N GLU A 266 19.20 -1.07 11.19
CA GLU A 266 19.66 -1.32 9.82
C GLU A 266 19.82 -2.83 9.56
N LYS A 267 20.38 -3.58 10.53
CA LYS A 267 20.48 -5.04 10.44
C LYS A 267 19.13 -5.75 10.42
N LEU A 268 18.13 -5.24 11.13
CA LEU A 268 16.77 -5.81 11.12
C LEU A 268 16.05 -5.57 9.79
N ILE A 269 16.41 -4.52 9.06
CA ILE A 269 15.86 -4.24 7.72
C ILE A 269 16.49 -5.17 6.66
N ASP A 270 17.72 -5.63 6.88
CA ASP A 270 18.46 -6.49 5.96
C ASP A 270 18.00 -7.96 5.92
N GLY A 271 17.22 -8.40 6.91
CA GLY A 271 16.81 -9.80 7.02
C GLY A 271 15.42 -9.97 7.63
N ASP A 272 14.92 -11.20 7.56
CA ASP A 272 13.62 -11.53 8.13
C ASP A 272 13.64 -11.40 9.66
N ILE A 273 12.55 -10.90 10.23
CA ILE A 273 12.38 -10.91 11.68
C ILE A 273 11.73 -12.24 12.06
N VAL A 274 12.48 -13.10 12.75
CA VAL A 274 12.01 -14.44 13.15
C VAL A 274 11.97 -14.52 14.67
N ILE A 275 10.83 -14.93 15.22
CA ILE A 275 10.63 -15.18 16.64
C ILE A 275 10.08 -16.59 16.79
N VAL A 276 10.78 -17.42 17.56
CA VAL A 276 10.38 -18.79 17.88
C VAL A 276 10.13 -18.87 19.39
N SER A 277 8.97 -19.37 19.78
CA SER A 277 8.60 -19.57 21.17
C SER A 277 7.91 -20.90 21.39
N GLU A 278 8.00 -21.43 22.60
CA GLU A 278 7.13 -22.50 23.03
C GLU A 278 5.65 -22.11 22.79
N PRO A 279 4.78 -23.05 22.42
CA PRO A 279 3.37 -22.76 22.18
C PRO A 279 2.60 -22.38 23.46
N GLY A 280 3.16 -22.68 24.64
CA GLY A 280 2.46 -22.50 25.90
C GLY A 280 1.19 -23.35 25.96
N VAL A 281 0.04 -22.72 26.19
CA VAL A 281 -1.28 -23.38 26.25
C VAL A 281 -1.93 -23.52 24.86
N LEU A 282 -1.38 -22.88 23.82
CA LEU A 282 -1.94 -22.91 22.48
C LEU A 282 -1.85 -24.30 21.85
N LYS A 283 -3.02 -24.81 21.45
CA LYS A 283 -3.10 -25.98 20.58
C LYS A 283 -2.85 -25.54 19.15
N LEU A 284 -1.60 -25.68 18.72
CA LEU A 284 -1.21 -25.38 17.35
C LEU A 284 -1.73 -26.42 16.34
N ASP A 285 -2.18 -27.60 16.79
CA ASP A 285 -2.83 -28.62 15.96
C ASP A 285 -4.29 -28.25 15.68
N GLY A 286 -4.64 -28.04 14.41
CA GLY A 286 -5.98 -27.62 13.97
C GLY A 286 -6.09 -26.15 13.56
N LEU A 287 -5.08 -25.32 13.84
CA LEU A 287 -4.92 -24.03 13.19
C LEU A 287 -4.43 -24.26 11.75
N PRO A 288 -5.02 -23.62 10.73
CA PRO A 288 -4.64 -23.85 9.35
C PRO A 288 -3.32 -23.10 9.02
N LEU A 289 -2.25 -23.38 9.76
CA LEU A 289 -0.94 -22.73 9.66
C LEU A 289 -0.31 -22.91 8.27
N ASP A 290 -0.53 -24.06 7.62
CA ASP A 290 -0.08 -24.28 6.24
C ASP A 290 -0.85 -23.44 5.21
N SER A 291 -2.08 -23.00 5.51
CA SER A 291 -2.81 -22.05 4.66
C SER A 291 -2.34 -20.60 4.83
N LEU A 292 -1.73 -20.28 5.98
CA LEU A 292 -1.13 -18.97 6.27
C LEU A 292 0.24 -18.79 5.62
N LYS A 293 0.91 -19.90 5.24
CA LYS A 293 2.13 -19.86 4.40
C LYS A 293 1.86 -19.32 2.99
N ARG A 294 0.61 -19.38 2.53
CA ARG A 294 0.22 -19.18 1.13
C ARG A 294 -0.72 -17.99 0.91
N SER A 295 -1.21 -17.37 1.97
CA SER A 295 -2.35 -16.44 1.92
C SER A 295 -2.08 -15.09 1.25
N GLN A 296 -0.92 -14.89 0.60
CA GLN A 296 -0.62 -13.70 -0.18
C GLN A 296 -0.26 -13.97 -1.66
N GLU A 297 -0.17 -15.24 -2.10
CA GLU A 297 -0.12 -15.56 -3.54
C GLU A 297 -1.52 -15.62 -4.17
N GLU A 298 -2.55 -15.67 -3.34
CA GLU A 298 -3.92 -15.64 -3.81
C GLU A 298 -4.45 -14.23 -3.71
N ASP A 299 -4.23 -13.41 -4.73
CA ASP A 299 -5.03 -12.23 -5.00
C ASP A 299 -6.52 -12.58 -4.91
N GLY A 300 -7.36 -11.60 -4.57
CA GLY A 300 -8.83 -11.72 -4.43
C GLY A 300 -9.55 -12.28 -5.66
N SER A 301 -8.82 -12.48 -6.75
CA SER A 301 -9.28 -13.07 -7.98
C SER A 301 -9.45 -14.60 -7.87
N SER A 302 -10.56 -15.11 -8.40
CA SER A 302 -10.78 -16.55 -8.60
C SER A 302 -9.94 -17.15 -9.74
N THR A 303 -9.17 -16.32 -10.43
CA THR A 303 -8.36 -16.69 -11.61
C THR A 303 -7.18 -17.61 -11.31
N GLY A 304 -6.68 -17.60 -10.07
CA GLY A 304 -5.59 -18.49 -9.65
C GLY A 304 -5.95 -19.97 -9.78
N ASP A 305 -7.24 -20.30 -9.65
CA ASP A 305 -7.78 -21.65 -9.69
C ASP A 305 -8.05 -22.15 -11.13
N LEU A 306 -7.96 -21.28 -12.14
CA LEU A 306 -8.18 -21.67 -13.54
C LEU A 306 -6.97 -22.45 -14.09
N PRO A 307 -7.21 -23.57 -14.80
CA PRO A 307 -6.13 -24.32 -15.44
C PRO A 307 -5.47 -23.46 -16.53
N VAL A 308 -4.14 -23.59 -16.65
CA VAL A 308 -3.39 -22.96 -17.75
C VAL A 308 -3.64 -23.76 -19.02
N VAL A 309 -4.17 -23.08 -20.05
CA VAL A 309 -4.38 -23.62 -21.40
C VAL A 309 -3.49 -22.88 -22.41
N ASP A 310 -3.23 -23.48 -23.57
CA ASP A 310 -2.57 -22.75 -24.65
C ASP A 310 -3.49 -21.66 -25.21
N ALA A 311 -2.90 -20.51 -25.57
CA ALA A 311 -3.65 -19.37 -26.05
C ALA A 311 -4.32 -19.60 -27.41
N VAL A 312 -5.50 -19.01 -27.60
CA VAL A 312 -6.14 -18.96 -28.92
C VAL A 312 -5.27 -18.17 -29.93
N PRO A 313 -5.34 -18.49 -31.23
CA PRO A 313 -4.60 -17.73 -32.25
C PRO A 313 -4.98 -16.24 -32.29
N GLY A 314 -4.00 -15.39 -32.63
CA GLY A 314 -4.22 -13.97 -32.92
C GLY A 314 -3.70 -12.99 -31.87
N TYR A 315 -3.06 -13.47 -30.79
CA TYR A 315 -2.23 -12.61 -29.95
C TYR A 315 -1.03 -12.07 -30.74
N ARG A 316 -0.70 -10.79 -30.55
CA ARG A 316 0.46 -10.14 -31.18
C ARG A 316 1.28 -9.41 -30.13
N THR A 317 2.60 -9.53 -30.19
CA THR A 317 3.50 -8.83 -29.27
C THR A 317 4.38 -7.86 -30.05
N GLU A 318 4.58 -6.66 -29.49
CA GLU A 318 5.45 -5.63 -30.06
C GLU A 318 6.41 -5.10 -29.00
N ALA A 319 7.66 -4.85 -29.38
CA ALA A 319 8.60 -4.12 -28.54
C ALA A 319 8.29 -2.63 -28.62
N LEU A 320 8.18 -1.97 -27.46
CA LEU A 320 7.93 -0.53 -27.35
C LEU A 320 9.21 0.28 -27.12
N GLY A 321 10.18 -0.32 -26.42
CA GLY A 321 11.42 0.35 -26.08
C GLY A 321 12.37 -0.59 -25.37
N VAL A 322 13.65 -0.23 -25.43
CA VAL A 322 14.73 -0.99 -24.81
C VAL A 322 15.53 -0.05 -23.91
N THR A 323 15.94 -0.58 -22.77
CA THR A 323 16.87 0.09 -21.88
C THR A 323 18.00 -0.86 -21.56
N THR A 324 19.19 -0.55 -22.07
CA THR A 324 20.41 -1.30 -21.76
C THR A 324 21.22 -0.53 -20.74
N THR A 325 21.55 -1.18 -19.63
CA THR A 325 22.40 -0.65 -18.57
C THR A 325 23.69 -1.47 -18.54
N VAL A 326 24.84 -0.81 -18.71
CA VAL A 326 26.17 -1.44 -18.66
C VAL A 326 26.99 -0.74 -17.59
N TRP A 327 27.61 -1.51 -16.70
CA TRP A 327 28.47 -0.96 -15.66
C TRP A 327 29.93 -0.95 -16.13
N HIS A 328 30.51 0.24 -16.19
CA HIS A 328 31.96 0.39 -16.38
C HIS A 328 32.63 0.45 -15.02
N VAL A 329 33.29 -0.65 -14.64
CA VAL A 329 33.93 -0.80 -13.33
C VAL A 329 35.44 -0.77 -13.49
N PHE A 330 36.11 0.13 -12.78
CA PHE A 330 37.56 0.12 -12.69
C PHE A 330 38.04 -1.15 -11.96
N PRO A 331 39.25 -1.67 -12.25
CA PRO A 331 39.75 -2.92 -11.67
C PRO A 331 39.63 -2.98 -10.14
N GLU A 332 39.92 -1.89 -9.44
CA GLU A 332 39.84 -1.76 -7.98
C GLU A 332 38.39 -1.66 -7.44
N GLY A 333 37.43 -1.32 -8.31
CA GLY A 333 36.00 -1.20 -7.96
C GLY A 333 35.19 -2.49 -8.09
N ARG A 334 35.80 -3.58 -8.58
CA ARG A 334 35.11 -4.88 -8.72
C ARG A 334 34.75 -5.51 -7.37
N GLU A 335 35.63 -5.39 -6.38
CA GLU A 335 35.37 -5.85 -5.01
C GLU A 335 34.24 -5.06 -4.35
N PHE A 336 34.11 -3.77 -4.69
CA PHE A 336 33.02 -2.92 -4.20
C PHE A 336 31.66 -3.37 -4.73
N LEU A 337 31.53 -3.76 -5.99
CA LEU A 337 30.24 -4.15 -6.58
C LEU A 337 29.76 -5.54 -6.16
N GLN A 338 30.65 -6.47 -5.83
CA GLN A 338 30.27 -7.81 -5.35
C GLN A 338 29.46 -7.76 -4.04
N GLY A 339 29.55 -6.67 -3.27
CA GLY A 339 28.75 -6.44 -2.06
C GLY A 339 27.67 -5.34 -2.17
N HIS A 340 27.52 -4.68 -3.33
CA HIS A 340 26.62 -3.52 -3.54
C HIS A 340 25.69 -3.63 -4.76
N ALA A 341 25.73 -4.76 -5.47
CA ALA A 341 24.76 -5.05 -6.53
C ALA A 341 23.36 -5.18 -5.92
N ARG A 342 22.36 -4.46 -6.43
CA ARG A 342 20.95 -4.68 -6.04
C ARG A 342 20.59 -6.14 -6.35
N SER A 343 19.62 -6.71 -5.62
CA SER A 343 18.93 -8.00 -5.86
C SER A 343 18.92 -8.60 -7.28
N GLY A 344 18.83 -7.77 -8.34
CA GLY A 344 18.81 -8.19 -9.74
C GLY A 344 20.09 -7.93 -10.56
N ASP A 345 21.06 -7.20 -10.01
CA ASP A 345 22.34 -6.86 -10.63
C ASP A 345 23.41 -7.93 -10.37
N ALA A 346 23.30 -8.68 -9.27
CA ALA A 346 24.27 -9.73 -8.90
C ALA A 346 24.20 -10.93 -9.85
N ASP A 347 23.00 -11.31 -10.29
CA ASP A 347 22.76 -12.44 -11.19
C ASP A 347 23.06 -12.15 -12.67
N THR A 348 23.16 -10.86 -13.04
CA THR A 348 23.38 -10.44 -14.44
C THR A 348 24.83 -10.06 -14.76
N GLY A 349 25.73 -10.12 -13.78
CA GLY A 349 27.19 -10.04 -14.02
C GLY A 349 27.68 -8.73 -14.64
N GLY A 350 27.00 -7.60 -14.37
CA GLY A 350 27.50 -6.26 -14.75
C GLY A 350 26.74 -5.54 -15.89
N GLY A 351 25.53 -5.98 -16.23
CA GLY A 351 24.62 -5.19 -17.07
C GLY A 351 23.26 -5.85 -17.32
N GLN A 352 22.20 -5.05 -17.45
CA GLN A 352 20.82 -5.49 -17.68
C GLN A 352 20.28 -4.91 -18.99
N CYS A 353 19.54 -5.71 -19.75
CA CYS A 353 18.71 -5.25 -20.86
C CYS A 353 17.23 -5.43 -20.47
N ARG A 354 16.51 -4.31 -20.39
CA ARG A 354 15.07 -4.30 -20.15
C ARG A 354 14.35 -3.97 -21.46
N ILE A 355 13.40 -4.81 -21.85
CA ILE A 355 12.58 -4.59 -23.05
C ILE A 355 11.15 -4.35 -22.59
N GLN A 356 10.64 -3.14 -22.82
CA GLN A 356 9.24 -2.87 -22.64
C GLN A 356 8.46 -3.41 -23.83
N CYS A 357 7.50 -4.29 -23.57
CA CYS A 357 6.69 -4.95 -24.57
C CYS A 357 5.22 -4.53 -24.43
N ARG A 358 4.47 -4.68 -25.52
CA ARG A 358 3.02 -4.60 -25.55
C ARG A 358 2.45 -5.86 -26.17
N LEU A 359 1.57 -6.52 -25.44
CA LEU A 359 0.76 -7.63 -25.92
C LEU A 359 -0.59 -7.08 -26.40
N PHE A 360 -1.06 -7.55 -27.55
CA PHE A 360 -2.38 -7.27 -28.10
C PHE A 360 -3.22 -8.55 -28.10
N ALA A 361 -4.45 -8.44 -27.63
CA ALA A 361 -5.42 -9.51 -27.65
C ALA A 361 -6.05 -9.68 -29.05
N PRO A 362 -6.46 -10.90 -29.43
CA PRO A 362 -7.28 -11.10 -30.62
C PRO A 362 -8.66 -10.45 -30.46
N GLN A 363 -9.37 -10.21 -31.56
CA GLN A 363 -10.68 -9.52 -31.52
C GLN A 363 -11.73 -10.21 -30.65
N THR A 364 -11.61 -11.53 -30.46
CA THR A 364 -12.52 -12.38 -29.68
C THR A 364 -12.19 -12.43 -28.19
N ARG A 365 -11.08 -11.83 -27.77
CA ARG A 365 -10.62 -11.83 -26.39
C ARG A 365 -10.33 -10.43 -25.90
N ARG A 366 -10.39 -10.30 -24.58
CA ARG A 366 -9.98 -9.15 -23.80
C ARG A 366 -9.08 -9.66 -22.69
N MET A 367 -8.08 -8.87 -22.28
CA MET A 367 -7.16 -9.24 -21.21
C MET A 367 -7.58 -8.56 -19.92
N MET A 368 -7.54 -9.31 -18.83
CA MET A 368 -7.76 -8.81 -17.48
C MET A 368 -6.44 -8.61 -16.72
N GLY A 369 -5.42 -9.39 -17.05
CA GLY A 369 -4.09 -9.21 -16.48
C GLY A 369 -3.02 -10.05 -17.19
N ILE A 370 -1.77 -9.65 -16.98
CA ILE A 370 -0.58 -10.42 -17.33
C ILE A 370 0.02 -10.95 -16.03
N GLY A 371 0.26 -12.25 -15.97
CA GLY A 371 0.96 -12.92 -14.89
C GLY A 371 2.41 -13.22 -15.28
N LYS A 372 2.86 -14.43 -14.98
CA LYS A 372 4.23 -14.89 -15.20
C LYS A 372 4.70 -14.71 -16.66
N VAL A 373 5.83 -14.03 -16.82
CA VAL A 373 6.56 -13.90 -18.09
C VAL A 373 7.84 -14.71 -18.02
N ARG A 374 8.13 -15.49 -19.05
CA ARG A 374 9.32 -16.34 -19.15
C ARG A 374 9.97 -16.16 -20.51
N VAL A 375 11.22 -15.70 -20.54
CA VAL A 375 12.04 -15.78 -21.75
C VAL A 375 12.63 -17.18 -21.84
N THR A 376 12.51 -17.81 -23.00
CA THR A 376 13.05 -19.15 -23.28
C THR A 376 14.27 -19.10 -24.19
N ARG A 377 14.35 -18.07 -25.04
CA ARG A 377 15.46 -17.87 -25.97
C ARG A 377 15.67 -16.39 -26.25
N ALA A 378 16.93 -15.97 -26.30
CA ALA A 378 17.32 -14.65 -26.78
C ALA A 378 18.67 -14.74 -27.51
N VAL A 379 18.75 -14.15 -28.70
CA VAL A 379 19.93 -14.19 -29.58
C VAL A 379 20.23 -12.78 -30.08
N ASP A 380 21.49 -12.37 -30.03
CA ASP A 380 21.93 -11.09 -30.59
C ASP A 380 22.15 -11.15 -32.11
N ASN A 381 22.32 -9.99 -32.74
CA ASN A 381 22.57 -9.87 -34.18
C ASN A 381 23.86 -10.51 -34.70
N LEU A 382 24.71 -11.03 -33.81
CA LEU A 382 25.91 -11.79 -34.15
C LEU A 382 25.72 -13.29 -33.95
N GLY A 383 24.47 -13.74 -33.75
CA GLY A 383 24.11 -15.14 -33.54
C GLY A 383 24.49 -15.69 -32.16
N ARG A 384 24.89 -14.83 -31.22
CA ARG A 384 25.32 -15.26 -29.88
C ARG A 384 24.10 -15.35 -28.96
N GLN A 385 23.95 -16.51 -28.32
CA GLN A 385 22.87 -16.73 -27.36
C GLN A 385 23.16 -15.99 -26.04
N ILE A 386 22.16 -15.27 -25.54
CA ILE A 386 22.22 -14.65 -24.22
C ILE A 386 21.99 -15.75 -23.18
N LYS A 387 22.95 -15.92 -22.27
CA LYS A 387 22.81 -16.87 -21.15
C LYS A 387 21.75 -16.35 -20.21
N LEU A 388 20.58 -16.97 -20.23
CA LEU A 388 19.52 -16.70 -19.27
C LEU A 388 19.95 -17.32 -17.93
N ALA A 389 19.85 -16.56 -16.83
CA ALA A 389 20.09 -17.13 -15.50
C ALA A 389 19.10 -18.28 -15.23
N ASP A 390 19.53 -19.30 -14.48
CA ASP A 390 18.63 -20.30 -13.91
C ASP A 390 17.63 -19.53 -13.04
N GLN A 391 16.41 -19.42 -13.56
CA GLN A 391 15.53 -18.30 -13.23
C GLN A 391 15.27 -18.16 -11.73
N VAL A 392 15.58 -16.97 -11.19
CA VAL A 392 14.84 -16.35 -10.08
C VAL A 392 13.35 -16.59 -10.35
N PRO A 393 12.57 -17.10 -9.39
CA PRO A 393 11.14 -17.29 -9.58
C PRO A 393 10.60 -15.99 -10.14
N ALA A 394 10.06 -16.07 -11.36
CA ALA A 394 9.44 -14.93 -12.02
C ALA A 394 8.64 -14.21 -10.95
N SER A 395 8.92 -12.92 -10.73
CA SER A 395 8.08 -12.14 -9.83
C SER A 395 6.67 -12.37 -10.36
N ASP A 396 5.84 -13.04 -9.57
CA ASP A 396 4.41 -13.15 -9.83
C ASP A 396 3.85 -11.76 -9.54
N ARG A 397 4.22 -10.80 -10.40
CA ARG A 397 3.57 -9.50 -10.49
C ARG A 397 2.30 -9.76 -11.25
N TYR A 398 1.34 -10.34 -10.54
CA TYR A 398 -0.05 -10.25 -10.91
C TYR A 398 -0.41 -8.76 -10.85
N THR A 399 -0.18 -8.05 -11.96
CA THR A 399 -0.52 -6.63 -12.01
C THR A 399 -1.96 -6.58 -12.49
N GLN A 400 -2.90 -6.77 -11.57
CA GLN A 400 -4.32 -6.60 -11.85
C GLN A 400 -4.55 -5.09 -12.06
N TYR A 401 -4.43 -4.67 -13.33
CA TYR A 401 -4.48 -3.28 -13.72
C TYR A 401 -5.96 -2.85 -13.84
N TYR A 402 -6.55 -2.40 -12.74
CA TYR A 402 -7.86 -1.75 -12.79
C TYR A 402 -7.68 -0.29 -13.23
N GLY A 403 -7.59 -0.06 -14.54
CA GLY A 403 -7.53 1.27 -15.13
C GLY A 403 -8.42 1.39 -16.36
N HIS A 404 -9.16 2.49 -16.48
CA HIS A 404 -10.25 2.71 -17.44
C HIS A 404 -9.80 2.86 -18.91
N GLY A 405 -10.62 2.33 -19.83
CA GLY A 405 -10.54 2.46 -21.30
C GLY A 405 -10.74 1.11 -22.03
N GLU A 406 -11.68 1.01 -22.99
CA GLU A 406 -11.91 -0.22 -23.78
C GLU A 406 -10.66 -0.69 -24.54
N ASP A 407 -9.80 0.24 -24.95
CA ASP A 407 -8.53 -0.05 -25.63
C ASP A 407 -7.49 -0.75 -24.73
N ARG A 408 -7.59 -0.60 -23.40
CA ARG A 408 -6.62 -1.19 -22.46
C ARG A 408 -6.81 -2.68 -22.26
N GLU A 409 -8.04 -3.17 -22.41
CA GLU A 409 -8.31 -4.62 -22.36
C GLU A 409 -7.83 -5.31 -23.63
N ARG A 410 -7.66 -4.54 -24.73
CA ARG A 410 -7.11 -5.05 -26.00
C ARG A 410 -5.60 -5.01 -26.05
N ALA A 411 -4.93 -4.18 -25.23
CA ALA A 411 -3.49 -4.08 -25.22
C ALA A 411 -2.90 -3.83 -23.83
N MET A 412 -2.01 -4.72 -23.39
CA MET A 412 -1.34 -4.63 -22.08
C MET A 412 0.17 -4.57 -22.24
N LYS A 413 0.84 -3.80 -21.36
CA LYS A 413 2.30 -3.70 -21.34
C LYS A 413 2.88 -4.67 -20.33
N PHE A 414 4.05 -5.22 -20.64
CA PHE A 414 4.85 -6.02 -19.73
C PHE A 414 6.33 -5.78 -20.03
N ASP A 415 7.20 -6.00 -19.05
CA ASP A 415 8.63 -5.81 -19.21
C ASP A 415 9.36 -7.15 -19.20
N LEU A 416 10.31 -7.31 -20.12
CA LEU A 416 11.27 -8.40 -20.11
C LEU A 416 12.57 -7.92 -19.46
N SER A 417 13.14 -8.77 -18.62
CA SER A 417 14.46 -8.54 -18.02
C SER A 417 15.42 -9.62 -18.51
N LEU A 418 16.48 -9.20 -19.19
CA LEU A 418 17.53 -10.05 -19.72
C LEU A 418 18.90 -9.56 -19.21
N PRO A 419 19.89 -10.45 -19.10
CA PRO A 419 21.28 -10.02 -19.02
C PRO A 419 21.65 -9.16 -20.23
N ALA A 420 22.56 -8.20 -20.04
CA ALA A 420 23.01 -7.36 -21.14
C ALA A 420 23.64 -8.21 -22.27
N PRO A 421 23.37 -7.88 -23.55
CA PRO A 421 24.04 -8.50 -24.68
C PRO A 421 25.55 -8.37 -24.60
N SER A 422 26.26 -9.31 -25.22
CA SER A 422 27.72 -9.26 -25.30
C SER A 422 28.18 -8.02 -26.06
N ARG A 423 29.34 -7.46 -25.65
CA ARG A 423 29.93 -6.27 -26.29
C ARG A 423 29.96 -6.42 -27.83
N GLY A 424 29.57 -5.36 -28.52
CA GLY A 424 29.49 -5.30 -29.98
C GLY A 424 28.15 -5.75 -30.58
N ALA A 425 27.18 -6.19 -29.76
CA ALA A 425 25.81 -6.37 -30.23
C ALA A 425 25.18 -5.00 -30.52
N ALA A 426 24.56 -4.86 -31.70
CA ALA A 426 23.81 -3.68 -32.10
C ALA A 426 22.30 -3.86 -31.90
N SER A 427 21.81 -5.10 -32.01
CA SER A 427 20.41 -5.45 -31.82
C SER A 427 20.25 -6.85 -31.25
N LEU A 428 19.06 -7.15 -30.73
CA LEU A 428 18.61 -8.52 -30.50
C LEU A 428 17.92 -9.01 -31.76
N GLU A 429 18.46 -10.07 -32.36
CA GLU A 429 17.89 -10.67 -33.56
C GLU A 429 16.56 -11.34 -33.24
N THR A 430 16.52 -12.13 -32.16
CA THR A 430 15.33 -12.86 -31.72
C THR A 430 15.21 -12.88 -30.20
N VAL A 431 13.98 -12.69 -29.70
CA VAL A 431 13.60 -12.95 -28.30
C VAL A 431 12.28 -13.72 -28.28
N GLU A 432 12.29 -14.90 -27.66
CA GLU A 432 11.16 -15.82 -27.62
C GLU A 432 10.83 -16.21 -26.18
N GLY A 433 9.54 -16.36 -25.89
CA GLY A 433 9.11 -16.74 -24.54
C GLY A 433 7.63 -17.01 -24.42
N ASP A 434 7.23 -17.26 -23.17
CA ASP A 434 5.84 -17.47 -22.77
C ASP A 434 5.40 -16.34 -21.84
N VAL A 435 4.18 -15.86 -22.03
CA VAL A 435 3.48 -15.00 -21.07
C VAL A 435 2.16 -15.64 -20.68
N LEU A 436 1.90 -15.74 -19.38
CA LEU A 436 0.60 -16.16 -18.87
C LEU A 436 -0.32 -14.95 -18.81
N VAL A 437 -1.47 -15.07 -19.47
CA VAL A 437 -2.46 -14.00 -19.59
C VAL A 437 -3.77 -14.51 -19.06
N THR A 438 -4.43 -13.70 -18.24
CA THR A 438 -5.81 -13.94 -17.85
C THR A 438 -6.70 -13.18 -18.82
N SER A 439 -7.51 -13.91 -19.60
CA SER A 439 -8.36 -13.36 -20.64
C SER A 439 -9.83 -13.71 -20.43
N PHE A 440 -10.72 -13.01 -21.13
CA PHE A 440 -12.16 -13.25 -21.14
C PHE A 440 -12.74 -12.83 -22.51
N ALA A 441 -13.95 -13.27 -22.84
CA ALA A 441 -14.57 -12.98 -24.14
C ALA A 441 -15.35 -11.65 -24.14
N SER A 442 -16.19 -11.44 -23.12
CA SER A 442 -17.06 -10.27 -23.01
C SER A 442 -17.44 -9.98 -21.56
N TRP A 443 -18.01 -8.81 -21.31
CA TRP A 443 -18.62 -8.46 -20.04
C TRP A 443 -20.10 -8.88 -20.04
N LYS A 444 -20.51 -9.62 -19.01
CA LYS A 444 -21.92 -9.78 -18.66
C LYS A 444 -22.27 -8.69 -17.66
N GLU A 445 -23.33 -7.93 -17.92
CA GLU A 445 -23.68 -6.76 -17.11
C GLU A 445 -24.96 -6.98 -16.29
N HIS A 446 -24.95 -6.44 -15.09
CA HIS A 446 -26.13 -6.21 -14.26
C HIS A 446 -26.20 -4.71 -13.96
N VAL A 447 -27.34 -4.08 -14.24
CA VAL A 447 -27.50 -2.62 -14.14
C VAL A 447 -28.54 -2.29 -13.08
N ILE A 448 -28.13 -1.50 -12.08
CA ILE A 448 -29.01 -0.95 -11.06
C ILE A 448 -29.28 0.51 -11.43
N ALA A 449 -30.54 0.80 -11.74
CA ALA A 449 -30.97 2.15 -12.06
C ALA A 449 -31.17 2.97 -10.79
N ASP A 450 -30.60 4.17 -10.77
CA ASP A 450 -30.75 5.18 -9.72
C ASP A 450 -30.49 4.62 -8.30
N PRO A 451 -29.25 4.16 -8.01
CA PRO A 451 -28.94 3.49 -6.76
C PRO A 451 -29.22 4.41 -5.56
N VAL A 452 -29.81 3.82 -4.52
CA VAL A 452 -30.11 4.46 -3.24
C VAL A 452 -29.31 3.73 -2.16
N ALA A 453 -28.74 4.49 -1.22
CA ALA A 453 -28.05 3.91 -0.08
C ALA A 453 -29.08 3.31 0.89
N ASP A 454 -29.04 1.99 1.04
CA ASP A 454 -29.84 1.25 2.01
C ASP A 454 -29.01 0.05 2.52
N PRO A 455 -28.46 0.13 3.75
CA PRO A 455 -27.67 -0.94 4.34
C PRO A 455 -28.45 -2.26 4.55
N ALA A 456 -29.78 -2.23 4.54
CA ALA A 456 -30.64 -3.39 4.72
C ALA A 456 -31.09 -4.02 3.39
N ALA A 457 -30.99 -3.30 2.27
CA ALA A 457 -31.36 -3.80 0.95
C ALA A 457 -30.21 -4.59 0.32
N GLU A 458 -30.32 -5.92 0.36
CA GLU A 458 -29.43 -6.81 -0.39
C GLU A 458 -29.93 -6.99 -1.82
N ILE A 459 -29.08 -6.64 -2.79
CA ILE A 459 -29.30 -6.85 -4.22
C ILE A 459 -28.64 -8.17 -4.61
N ASP A 460 -29.41 -9.10 -5.15
CA ASP A 460 -28.91 -10.39 -5.62
C ASP A 460 -28.16 -10.22 -6.95
N LEU A 461 -26.91 -10.68 -6.98
CA LEU A 461 -26.06 -10.73 -8.17
C LEU A 461 -25.86 -12.17 -8.65
N GLY A 462 -26.75 -13.09 -8.27
CA GLY A 462 -26.70 -14.51 -8.63
C GLY A 462 -26.71 -14.78 -10.13
N ASP A 463 -27.23 -13.86 -10.93
CA ASP A 463 -27.16 -13.90 -12.39
C ASP A 463 -25.74 -13.69 -12.92
N LEU A 464 -24.92 -12.90 -12.23
CA LEU A 464 -23.50 -12.70 -12.56
C LEU A 464 -22.63 -13.79 -11.93
N VAL A 465 -22.73 -13.95 -10.61
CA VAL A 465 -21.96 -14.89 -9.81
C VAL A 465 -22.90 -15.54 -8.79
N PRO A 466 -23.14 -16.87 -8.86
CA PRO A 466 -24.03 -17.54 -7.92
C PRO A 466 -23.66 -17.28 -6.45
N GLY A 467 -24.61 -16.77 -5.67
CA GLY A 467 -24.41 -16.45 -4.25
C GLY A 467 -23.71 -15.11 -3.97
N ALA A 468 -23.47 -14.28 -5.00
CA ALA A 468 -23.00 -12.92 -4.83
C ALA A 468 -24.16 -11.97 -4.49
N LYS A 469 -23.87 -11.02 -3.61
CA LYS A 469 -24.79 -9.97 -3.15
C LYS A 469 -24.10 -8.63 -3.16
N LEU A 470 -24.87 -7.57 -3.36
CA LEU A 470 -24.43 -6.18 -3.28
C LEU A 470 -25.32 -5.38 -2.34
N VAL A 471 -24.71 -4.52 -1.54
CA VAL A 471 -25.39 -3.51 -0.73
C VAL A 471 -24.82 -2.15 -1.09
N VAL A 472 -25.68 -1.19 -1.41
CA VAL A 472 -25.25 0.20 -1.64
C VAL A 472 -25.20 0.91 -0.29
N THR A 473 -24.00 1.26 0.17
CA THR A 473 -23.81 1.83 1.52
C THR A 473 -23.87 3.34 1.54
N LYS A 474 -23.44 4.00 0.45
CA LYS A 474 -23.43 5.46 0.35
C LYS A 474 -23.61 5.91 -1.09
N VAL A 475 -24.42 6.95 -1.30
CA VAL A 475 -24.57 7.62 -2.60
C VAL A 475 -24.47 9.12 -2.34
N VAL A 476 -23.49 9.78 -2.93
CA VAL A 476 -23.30 11.24 -2.86
C VAL A 476 -23.60 11.82 -4.23
N ARG A 477 -24.52 12.78 -4.25
CA ARG A 477 -24.90 13.57 -5.42
C ARG A 477 -24.69 15.04 -5.04
N PRO A 478 -23.52 15.62 -5.36
CA PRO A 478 -23.27 17.02 -5.06
C PRO A 478 -24.32 17.90 -5.77
N LYS A 479 -24.70 19.00 -5.14
CA LYS A 479 -25.72 19.93 -5.66
C LYS A 479 -25.05 21.03 -6.50
N GLY A 480 -25.77 21.59 -7.47
CA GLY A 480 -25.27 22.66 -8.36
C GLY A 480 -24.88 22.16 -9.77
N GLU A 481 -24.65 23.08 -10.72
CA GLU A 481 -24.31 22.75 -12.12
C GLU A 481 -22.99 21.94 -12.24
N GLU A 482 -21.99 22.22 -11.40
CA GLU A 482 -20.75 21.42 -11.31
C GLU A 482 -20.97 20.10 -10.54
N GLY A 483 -21.86 20.10 -9.56
CA GLY A 483 -22.24 18.89 -8.80
C GLY A 483 -23.06 17.87 -9.61
N GLU A 484 -23.75 18.30 -10.67
CA GLU A 484 -24.45 17.40 -11.60
C GLU A 484 -23.50 16.51 -12.40
N ARG A 485 -22.21 16.88 -12.50
CA ARG A 485 -21.18 16.14 -13.24
C ARG A 485 -20.43 15.12 -12.39
N THR A 486 -20.54 15.18 -11.07
CA THR A 486 -19.81 14.28 -10.16
C THR A 486 -20.76 13.34 -9.43
N ARG A 487 -20.42 12.05 -9.33
CA ARG A 487 -21.19 11.06 -8.56
C ARG A 487 -20.25 10.19 -7.74
N ARG A 488 -20.58 9.95 -6.48
CA ARG A 488 -19.85 8.99 -5.64
C ARG A 488 -20.80 7.91 -5.16
N VAL A 489 -20.47 6.65 -5.42
CA VAL A 489 -21.25 5.50 -4.96
C VAL A 489 -20.32 4.54 -4.22
N THR A 490 -20.65 4.18 -3.00
CA THR A 490 -19.96 3.15 -2.23
C THR A 490 -20.83 1.91 -2.15
N VAL A 491 -20.26 0.77 -2.48
CA VAL A 491 -20.93 -0.53 -2.46
C VAL A 491 -20.14 -1.53 -1.62
N LYS A 492 -20.87 -2.46 -1.02
CA LYS A 492 -20.34 -3.64 -0.35
C LYS A 492 -20.79 -4.87 -1.14
N LEU A 493 -19.83 -5.54 -1.77
CA LEU A 493 -20.02 -6.83 -2.42
C LEU A 493 -19.72 -7.95 -1.42
N THR A 494 -20.53 -9.00 -1.39
CA THR A 494 -20.29 -10.20 -0.57
C THR A 494 -20.65 -11.45 -1.34
N GLY A 495 -19.80 -12.48 -1.31
CA GLY A 495 -20.10 -13.75 -1.99
C GLY A 495 -18.88 -14.64 -2.13
N PRO A 496 -18.87 -15.60 -3.07
CA PRO A 496 -17.73 -16.48 -3.30
C PRO A 496 -16.52 -15.72 -3.85
N ARG A 497 -15.35 -16.37 -3.92
CA ARG A 497 -14.08 -15.79 -4.44
C ARG A 497 -14.23 -15.03 -5.76
N ALA A 498 -15.10 -15.50 -6.66
CA ALA A 498 -15.36 -14.86 -7.96
C ALA A 498 -15.92 -13.42 -7.86
N VAL A 499 -16.42 -13.00 -6.69
CA VAL A 499 -16.81 -11.61 -6.44
C VAL A 499 -15.63 -10.64 -6.58
N GLY A 500 -14.40 -11.09 -6.32
CA GLY A 500 -13.20 -10.27 -6.53
C GLY A 500 -12.94 -9.93 -8.00
N ASP A 501 -13.50 -10.70 -8.94
CA ASP A 501 -13.36 -10.45 -10.38
C ASP A 501 -14.47 -9.57 -10.96
N LEU A 502 -15.47 -9.19 -10.15
CA LEU A 502 -16.52 -8.28 -10.58
C LEU A 502 -15.96 -6.87 -10.74
N ARG A 503 -16.37 -6.18 -11.80
CA ARG A 503 -16.07 -4.77 -11.98
C ARG A 503 -17.30 -3.94 -11.66
N VAL A 504 -17.15 -2.88 -10.86
CA VAL A 504 -18.22 -1.94 -10.59
C VAL A 504 -17.91 -0.60 -11.26
N LYS A 505 -18.91 -0.04 -11.94
CA LYS A 505 -18.83 1.23 -12.65
C LYS A 505 -20.07 2.06 -12.38
N VAL A 506 -19.93 3.37 -12.49
CA VAL A 506 -21.05 4.30 -12.55
C VAL A 506 -21.12 4.86 -13.97
N ARG A 507 -22.31 4.86 -14.56
CA ARG A 507 -22.64 5.49 -15.84
C ARG A 507 -23.76 6.51 -15.62
N ILE A 508 -23.76 7.61 -16.37
CA ILE A 508 -24.90 8.52 -16.43
C ILE A 508 -25.74 8.17 -17.66
N GLU A 509 -27.06 8.12 -17.50
CA GLU A 509 -27.99 7.88 -18.60
C GLU A 509 -27.79 8.93 -19.72
N GLY A 510 -27.64 8.46 -20.96
CA GLY A 510 -27.38 9.32 -22.12
C GLY A 510 -25.90 9.68 -22.36
N MET A 511 -24.97 9.20 -21.52
CA MET A 511 -23.52 9.32 -21.76
C MET A 511 -22.89 7.97 -22.05
N ASP A 512 -22.23 7.86 -23.21
CA ASP A 512 -21.52 6.66 -23.64
C ASP A 512 -20.08 6.60 -23.07
N ASP A 513 -19.43 7.76 -22.92
CA ASP A 513 -18.06 7.86 -22.41
C ASP A 513 -18.01 8.35 -20.96
N SER A 514 -17.59 7.46 -20.05
CA SER A 514 -17.46 7.75 -18.62
C SER A 514 -16.01 7.65 -18.16
N GLN A 515 -15.48 8.74 -17.57
CA GLN A 515 -14.29 8.68 -16.73
C GLN A 515 -14.70 8.54 -15.25
N GLY A 516 -14.94 7.30 -14.83
CA GLY A 516 -14.99 6.96 -13.40
C GLY A 516 -13.60 6.58 -12.90
N GLN A 517 -13.32 6.81 -11.62
CA GLN A 517 -12.22 6.19 -10.87
C GLN A 517 -12.85 5.33 -9.78
N SER A 518 -12.61 4.02 -9.83
CA SER A 518 -12.96 3.11 -8.75
C SER A 518 -11.77 2.95 -7.81
N TYR A 519 -12.04 3.00 -6.51
CA TYR A 519 -11.11 2.67 -5.45
C TYR A 519 -11.70 1.53 -4.62
N GLU A 520 -11.00 0.38 -4.61
CA GLU A 520 -11.28 -0.65 -3.63
C GLU A 520 -10.74 -0.18 -2.28
N SER A 521 -11.64 0.05 -1.32
CA SER A 521 -11.28 0.56 -0.01
C SER A 521 -10.89 -0.57 0.93
N SER A 522 -11.50 -1.75 0.81
CA SER A 522 -11.14 -2.93 1.59
C SER A 522 -11.65 -4.24 1.00
N SER A 523 -10.97 -5.33 1.32
CA SER A 523 -11.39 -6.70 1.01
C SER A 523 -10.99 -7.63 2.16
N SER A 524 -11.96 -8.39 2.67
CA SER A 524 -11.76 -9.38 3.73
C SER A 524 -12.27 -10.76 3.30
N ARG A 525 -11.67 -11.82 3.86
CA ARG A 525 -12.02 -13.20 3.57
C ARG A 525 -12.41 -13.94 4.84
N ARG A 526 -13.61 -14.54 4.85
CA ARG A 526 -14.04 -15.43 5.92
C ARG A 526 -13.97 -16.89 5.49
N GLY A 527 -13.16 -17.68 6.19
CA GLY A 527 -13.04 -19.14 5.96
C GLY A 527 -12.55 -19.52 4.56
N GLY A 528 -11.74 -18.67 3.92
CA GLY A 528 -11.13 -18.92 2.60
C GLY A 528 -12.11 -18.97 1.40
N LYS A 529 -13.41 -18.74 1.61
CA LYS A 529 -14.44 -18.90 0.55
C LYS A 529 -15.29 -17.68 0.33
N THR A 530 -15.60 -16.92 1.39
CA THR A 530 -16.47 -15.74 1.30
C THR A 530 -15.61 -14.50 1.26
N VAL A 531 -15.74 -13.72 0.18
CA VAL A 531 -15.11 -12.41 0.01
C VAL A 531 -16.13 -11.34 0.34
N THR A 532 -15.74 -10.39 1.18
CA THR A 532 -16.45 -9.12 1.36
C THR A 532 -15.55 -8.01 0.84
N ARG A 533 -16.01 -7.29 -0.20
CA ARG A 533 -15.25 -6.24 -0.88
C ARG A 533 -16.03 -4.94 -0.81
N MET A 534 -15.43 -3.88 -0.28
CA MET A 534 -15.97 -2.53 -0.32
C MET A 534 -15.29 -1.74 -1.43
N GLU A 535 -16.12 -1.11 -2.28
CA GLU A 535 -15.65 -0.36 -3.44
C GLU A 535 -16.34 1.00 -3.46
N THR A 536 -15.55 2.07 -3.57
CA THR A 536 -16.05 3.44 -3.74
C THR A 536 -15.73 3.88 -5.16
N ILE A 537 -16.78 4.14 -5.94
CA ILE A 537 -16.70 4.61 -7.30
C ILE A 537 -16.91 6.11 -7.31
N HIS A 538 -15.92 6.84 -7.79
CA HIS A 538 -15.99 8.25 -8.13
C HIS A 538 -16.25 8.37 -9.62
N TYR A 539 -17.21 9.17 -10.02
CA TYR A 539 -17.51 9.47 -11.41
C TYR A 539 -17.41 10.98 -11.59
N ASN A 540 -16.67 11.40 -12.61
CA ASN A 540 -16.59 12.80 -13.02
C ASN A 540 -16.86 12.87 -14.53
N ALA A 541 -17.92 13.56 -14.93
CA ALA A 541 -18.16 13.90 -16.33
C ALA A 541 -17.26 15.07 -16.73
N HIS A 542 -16.49 14.91 -17.80
CA HIS A 542 -15.68 15.97 -18.41
C HIS A 542 -16.21 16.23 -19.82
N GLY A 543 -16.79 17.41 -20.06
CA GLY A 543 -17.26 17.85 -21.38
C GLY A 543 -18.35 18.93 -21.30
N ASP A 544 -18.47 19.73 -22.37
CA ASP A 544 -19.55 20.72 -22.58
C ASP A 544 -20.84 20.09 -23.13
N GLU A 545 -20.94 18.76 -23.13
CA GLU A 545 -22.10 18.05 -23.65
C GLU A 545 -23.22 18.01 -22.61
N GLY A 546 -24.41 18.45 -23.04
CA GLY A 546 -25.59 18.63 -22.20
C GLY A 546 -26.05 17.33 -21.56
N ILE A 547 -25.60 17.07 -20.33
CA ILE A 547 -26.24 16.12 -19.43
C ILE A 547 -27.67 16.60 -19.27
N ALA A 548 -28.65 15.72 -19.55
CA ALA A 548 -30.03 16.08 -19.31
C ALA A 548 -30.21 16.46 -17.83
N PRO A 549 -30.87 17.58 -17.50
CA PRO A 549 -31.20 17.88 -16.12
C PRO A 549 -32.04 16.71 -15.59
N ASN A 550 -31.54 16.02 -14.56
CA ASN A 550 -32.04 14.75 -14.00
C ASN A 550 -31.60 13.43 -14.70
N ALA A 551 -30.50 13.40 -15.43
CA ALA A 551 -29.94 12.15 -15.95
C ALA A 551 -29.67 11.16 -14.80
N LYS A 552 -30.19 9.93 -14.93
CA LYS A 552 -30.09 8.93 -13.86
C LYS A 552 -28.67 8.41 -13.71
N CYS A 553 -28.27 8.18 -12.47
CA CYS A 553 -27.07 7.43 -12.15
C CYS A 553 -27.37 5.94 -12.35
N LEU A 554 -26.54 5.23 -13.10
CA LEU A 554 -26.63 3.80 -13.33
C LEU A 554 -25.40 3.14 -12.69
N LEU A 555 -25.62 2.23 -11.74
CA LEU A 555 -24.56 1.40 -11.18
C LEU A 555 -24.49 0.11 -12.00
N VAL A 556 -23.38 -0.07 -12.72
CA VAL A 556 -23.16 -1.20 -13.62
C VAL A 556 -22.17 -2.15 -12.98
N ILE A 557 -22.59 -3.39 -12.73
CA ILE A 557 -21.74 -4.47 -12.26
C ILE A 557 -21.46 -5.39 -13.45
N GLN A 558 -20.20 -5.66 -13.72
CA GLN A 558 -19.78 -6.47 -14.85
C GLN A 558 -19.04 -7.73 -14.35
N ALA A 559 -19.44 -8.90 -14.85
CA ALA A 559 -18.72 -10.15 -14.67
C ALA A 559 -18.05 -10.56 -15.99
N PRO A 560 -16.78 -10.98 -15.97
CA PRO A 560 -16.11 -11.48 -17.17
C PRO A 560 -16.66 -12.85 -17.58
N ALA A 561 -17.06 -12.99 -18.85
CA ALA A 561 -17.56 -14.24 -19.41
C ALA A 561 -16.45 -15.04 -20.12
N ASP A 562 -16.52 -16.37 -20.05
CA ASP A 562 -15.53 -17.31 -20.64
C ASP A 562 -14.09 -16.96 -20.26
N MET A 563 -13.85 -16.80 -18.95
CA MET A 563 -12.51 -16.53 -18.42
C MET A 563 -11.56 -17.70 -18.65
N LYS A 564 -10.32 -17.39 -19.03
CA LYS A 564 -9.25 -18.36 -19.24
C LYS A 564 -7.92 -17.85 -18.74
N ARG A 565 -7.05 -18.79 -18.36
CA ARG A 565 -5.63 -18.55 -18.12
C ARG A 565 -4.86 -19.12 -19.30
N GLU A 566 -4.42 -18.25 -20.19
CA GLU A 566 -3.83 -18.61 -21.48
C GLU A 566 -2.31 -18.43 -21.46
N ARG A 567 -1.58 -19.44 -21.93
CA ARG A 567 -0.15 -19.34 -22.22
C ARG A 567 0.02 -18.83 -23.64
N VAL A 568 0.44 -17.57 -23.76
CA VAL A 568 0.75 -16.93 -25.04
C VAL A 568 2.23 -17.06 -25.30
N ARG A 569 2.60 -17.67 -26.42
CA ARG A 569 3.98 -17.64 -26.92
C ARG A 569 4.20 -16.33 -27.64
N PHE A 570 5.21 -15.57 -27.23
CA PHE A 570 5.61 -14.35 -27.90
C PHE A 570 6.95 -14.54 -28.61
N PHE A 571 7.10 -13.76 -29.67
CA PHE A 571 8.27 -13.73 -30.52
C PHE A 571 8.50 -12.28 -30.96
N LEU A 572 9.71 -11.78 -30.71
CA LEU A 572 10.14 -10.44 -31.06
C LEU A 572 11.39 -10.54 -31.94
N GLU A 573 11.43 -9.76 -33.02
CA GLU A 573 12.55 -9.73 -33.96
C GLU A 573 13.15 -8.34 -34.08
N GLY A 574 14.45 -8.27 -34.34
CA GLY A 574 15.12 -7.05 -34.79
C GLY A 574 15.03 -5.89 -33.82
N ILE A 575 15.17 -6.17 -32.52
CA ILE A 575 15.05 -5.15 -31.47
C ILE A 575 16.36 -4.35 -31.41
N ASP A 576 16.31 -3.08 -31.80
CA ASP A 576 17.47 -2.18 -31.71
C ASP A 576 17.84 -1.90 -30.24
N LEU A 577 19.14 -1.94 -29.94
CA LEU A 577 19.67 -1.62 -28.62
C LEU A 577 20.02 -0.13 -28.47
N PHE A 578 20.01 0.66 -29.56
CA PHE A 578 20.49 2.04 -29.61
C PHE A 578 19.49 3.06 -30.18
#